data_AF-A0A9D6V2N0-F1
#
_entry.id   AF-A0A9D6V2N0-F1
#
_cell.length_a   1.000
_cell.length_b   1.000
_cell.length_c   1.000
_cell.angle_alpha   90.00
_cell.angle_beta   90.00
_cell.angle_gamma   90.00
#
_symmetry.space_group_name_H-M   'P 1'
#
loop_
_entity.id
_entity.type
_entity.pdbx_description
1 polymer ?
#
loop_
_entity_poly.entity_id
_entity_poly.type
_entity_poly.pdbx_seq_one_letter_code
_entity_poly.pdbx_strand_id
1 'polypeptide(L)'
;MAKRKEPIEVTKQEIAEIATIPLQEETPAQAETITLVPSDKFEKAVQGLRESDTIKNDKGEEVPFEGDTKDAFIGLFQKAYPVMGAMMQSLYETGHLLSEVRKALKPQKLFLTWIRYTGIPERTAYNYLRVYEGFGEQLPQLSHLGIKRLLIASRIPNCAEYVQDNEEMIATEPAEEFEKQVRTLQAKREKKKGGRKPKFVEVGGCKVRPSGDGTKILIEGLTAKRQKEILEGIKDLLSKSKE
;
A
#
# COMPACT_ATOMS: atom_id res chain seq x y z
N MET A 1 -11.73 -42.85 -15.01
CA MET A 1 -10.94 -42.51 -13.80
C MET A 1 -10.56 -41.03 -13.88
N ALA A 2 -11.30 -40.16 -13.19
CA ALA A 2 -11.10 -38.71 -13.25
C ALA A 2 -10.23 -38.26 -12.05
N LYS A 3 -9.08 -37.66 -12.34
CA LYS A 3 -8.20 -37.03 -11.35
C LYS A 3 -8.86 -35.75 -10.83
N ARG A 4 -9.22 -35.73 -9.55
CA ARG A 4 -9.65 -34.52 -8.83
C ARG A 4 -8.45 -33.59 -8.66
N LYS A 5 -8.62 -32.31 -9.03
CA LYS A 5 -7.70 -31.23 -8.69
C LYS A 5 -7.86 -30.91 -7.20
N GLU A 6 -6.76 -30.95 -6.47
CA GLU A 6 -6.68 -30.46 -5.09
C GLU A 6 -6.64 -28.92 -5.08
N PRO A 7 -7.21 -28.26 -4.05
CA PRO A 7 -7.22 -26.82 -3.94
C PRO A 7 -5.84 -26.30 -3.52
N ILE A 8 -5.38 -25.22 -4.17
CA ILE A 8 -4.17 -24.50 -3.79
C ILE A 8 -4.49 -23.72 -2.51
N GLU A 9 -3.98 -24.18 -1.36
CA GLU A 9 -3.97 -23.42 -0.13
C GLU A 9 -2.92 -22.31 -0.23
N VAL A 10 -3.36 -21.07 -0.39
CA VAL A 10 -2.50 -19.89 -0.23
C VAL A 10 -2.55 -19.48 1.25
N THR A 11 -1.51 -19.87 1.99
CA THR A 11 -1.32 -19.53 3.41
C THR A 11 -1.14 -18.02 3.62
N LYS A 12 -1.74 -17.49 4.70
CA LYS A 12 -1.75 -16.07 5.12
C LYS A 12 -0.35 -15.43 5.33
N GLN A 13 0.74 -16.14 5.10
CA GLN A 13 2.10 -15.61 5.22
C GLN A 13 2.57 -14.83 3.98
N GLU A 14 2.06 -15.11 2.77
CA GLU A 14 2.49 -14.38 1.55
C GLU A 14 1.89 -12.96 1.42
N ILE A 15 0.88 -12.60 2.22
CA ILE A 15 0.29 -11.25 2.20
C ILE A 15 1.01 -10.30 3.18
N ALA A 16 1.80 -10.84 4.13
CA ALA A 16 2.50 -10.06 5.14
C ALA A 16 3.85 -9.48 4.67
N GLU A 17 4.41 -9.99 3.55
CA GLU A 17 5.73 -9.59 3.07
C GLU A 17 5.76 -8.27 2.28
N ILE A 18 4.60 -7.72 1.90
CA ILE A 18 4.50 -6.41 1.21
C ILE A 18 4.40 -5.25 2.22
N ALA A 19 4.17 -5.53 3.52
CA ALA A 19 3.81 -4.51 4.50
C ALA A 19 4.93 -4.09 5.47
N THR A 20 6.13 -4.66 5.39
CA THR A 20 7.20 -4.34 6.36
C THR A 20 8.55 -4.22 5.66
N ILE A 21 8.75 -3.11 4.93
CA ILE A 21 10.10 -2.67 4.56
C ILE A 21 10.72 -2.04 5.81
N PRO A 22 11.77 -2.61 6.40
CA PRO A 22 12.48 -1.97 7.50
C PRO A 22 13.13 -0.67 6.97
N LEU A 23 12.82 0.46 7.61
CA LEU A 23 13.64 1.66 7.46
C LEU A 23 14.97 1.37 8.17
N GLN A 24 16.00 0.99 7.41
CA GLN A 24 17.37 1.10 7.88
C GLN A 24 17.71 2.58 8.08
N GLU A 25 18.38 2.87 9.19
CA GLU A 25 18.99 4.16 9.50
C GLU A 25 20.05 4.46 8.45
N GLU A 26 19.73 5.34 7.50
CA GLU A 26 20.76 5.98 6.68
C GLU A 26 21.29 7.20 7.43
N THR A 27 22.59 7.15 7.68
CA THR A 27 23.45 8.25 8.16
C THR A 27 23.23 9.52 7.30
N PRO A 28 23.45 10.72 7.87
CA PRO A 28 23.04 11.95 7.24
C PRO A 28 23.83 12.22 5.95
N ALA A 29 23.10 12.51 4.87
CA ALA A 29 23.58 13.17 3.67
C ALA A 29 24.76 12.51 2.93
N GLN A 30 24.52 11.37 2.30
CA GLN A 30 25.00 11.18 0.94
C GLN A 30 23.77 11.12 0.06
N ALA A 31 23.50 12.18 -0.69
CA ALA A 31 22.65 12.05 -1.86
C ALA A 31 23.27 10.91 -2.67
N GLU A 32 22.63 9.74 -2.74
CA GLU A 32 23.02 8.70 -3.68
C GLU A 32 23.18 9.41 -5.02
N THR A 33 24.41 9.52 -5.51
CA THR A 33 24.69 10.19 -6.77
C THR A 33 24.05 9.33 -7.83
N ILE A 34 22.80 9.62 -8.17
CA ILE A 34 22.04 8.93 -9.21
C ILE A 34 22.87 9.10 -10.48
N THR A 35 23.57 8.03 -10.84
CA THR A 35 24.40 8.01 -12.02
C THR A 35 23.46 7.67 -13.15
N LEU A 36 22.88 8.70 -13.77
CA LEU A 36 22.08 8.54 -14.97
C LEU A 36 22.85 7.73 -16.01
N VAL A 37 22.12 6.99 -16.82
CA VAL A 37 22.70 6.26 -17.95
C VAL A 37 23.48 7.27 -18.83
N PRO A 38 24.78 7.05 -19.09
CA PRO A 38 25.56 7.89 -20.00
C PRO A 38 24.91 8.06 -21.38
N SER A 39 25.12 9.20 -22.05
CA SER A 39 24.43 9.55 -23.31
C SER A 39 24.62 8.49 -24.40
N ASP A 40 25.81 7.92 -24.49
CA ASP A 40 26.14 6.84 -25.43
C ASP A 40 25.38 5.54 -25.13
N LYS A 41 25.17 5.22 -23.85
CA LYS A 41 24.35 4.06 -23.45
C LYS A 41 22.87 4.33 -23.65
N PHE A 42 22.43 5.56 -23.45
CA PHE A 42 21.05 5.98 -23.69
C PHE A 42 20.67 5.84 -25.18
N GLU A 43 21.49 6.39 -26.07
CA GLU A 43 21.25 6.29 -27.53
C GLU A 43 21.21 4.83 -28.00
N LYS A 44 22.15 4.00 -27.52
CA LYS A 44 22.16 2.56 -27.80
C LYS A 44 20.91 1.86 -27.28
N ALA A 45 20.44 2.21 -26.08
CA ALA A 45 19.23 1.64 -25.50
C ALA A 45 17.99 2.03 -26.32
N VAL A 46 17.88 3.28 -26.75
CA VAL A 46 16.79 3.74 -27.63
C VAL A 46 16.82 3.00 -28.96
N GLN A 47 17.99 2.86 -29.58
CA GLN A 47 18.12 2.15 -30.85
C GLN A 47 17.75 0.66 -30.69
N GLY A 48 18.23 -0.01 -29.64
CA GLY A 48 17.87 -1.39 -29.34
C GLY A 48 16.37 -1.57 -29.08
N LEU A 49 15.73 -0.62 -28.39
CA LEU A 49 14.27 -0.62 -28.21
C LEU A 49 13.52 -0.46 -29.54
N ARG A 50 14.04 0.37 -30.47
CA ARG A 50 13.44 0.55 -31.81
C ARG A 50 13.54 -0.71 -32.67
N GLU A 51 14.61 -1.46 -32.52
CA GLU A 51 14.85 -2.71 -33.28
C GLU A 51 14.18 -3.93 -32.63
N SER A 52 13.79 -3.84 -31.36
CA SER A 52 13.18 -4.97 -30.65
C SER A 52 11.69 -5.15 -31.00
N ASP A 53 11.29 -6.38 -31.28
CA ASP A 53 9.90 -6.79 -31.46
C ASP A 53 9.25 -7.25 -30.14
N THR A 54 10.06 -7.47 -29.10
CA THR A 54 9.60 -7.92 -27.77
C THR A 54 10.21 -7.08 -26.64
N ILE A 55 9.59 -7.12 -25.47
CA ILE A 55 10.11 -6.51 -24.24
C ILE A 55 9.71 -7.37 -23.03
N LYS A 56 10.52 -7.34 -21.97
CA LYS A 56 10.14 -7.94 -20.69
C LYS A 56 9.21 -7.00 -19.93
N ASN A 57 8.06 -7.49 -19.50
CA ASN A 57 7.14 -6.74 -18.66
C ASN A 57 7.60 -6.73 -17.19
N ASP A 58 6.85 -6.05 -16.32
CA ASP A 58 7.13 -5.91 -14.89
C ASP A 58 7.19 -7.26 -14.14
N LYS A 59 6.60 -8.32 -14.72
CA LYS A 59 6.65 -9.70 -14.21
C LYS A 59 7.81 -10.52 -14.77
N GLY A 60 8.60 -9.96 -15.69
CA GLY A 60 9.67 -10.64 -16.39
C GLY A 60 9.22 -11.50 -17.58
N GLU A 61 7.93 -11.45 -17.95
CA GLU A 61 7.40 -12.16 -19.11
C GLU A 61 7.75 -11.39 -20.38
N GLU A 62 8.15 -12.10 -21.44
CA GLU A 62 8.40 -11.50 -22.74
C GLU A 62 7.08 -11.28 -23.49
N VAL A 63 6.81 -10.02 -23.84
CA VAL A 63 5.57 -9.60 -24.51
C VAL A 63 5.88 -8.88 -25.82
N PRO A 64 4.95 -8.88 -26.79
CA PRO A 64 5.09 -8.09 -28.01
C PRO A 64 5.31 -6.61 -27.70
N PHE A 65 6.26 -5.99 -28.41
CA PHE A 65 6.64 -4.59 -28.24
C PHE A 65 6.51 -3.85 -29.58
N GLU A 66 5.29 -3.39 -29.86
CA GLU A 66 4.92 -2.80 -31.14
C GLU A 66 3.88 -1.68 -30.99
N GLY A 67 3.69 -0.91 -32.07
CA GLY A 67 2.71 0.17 -32.18
C GLY A 67 2.78 1.21 -31.06
N ASP A 68 1.61 1.67 -30.62
CA ASP A 68 1.45 2.75 -29.64
C ASP A 68 2.19 2.51 -28.31
N THR A 69 2.33 1.24 -27.89
CA THR A 69 3.03 0.90 -26.64
C THR A 69 4.52 1.17 -26.76
N LYS A 70 5.12 0.83 -27.91
CA LYS A 70 6.53 1.08 -28.21
C LYS A 70 6.81 2.56 -28.33
N ASP A 71 5.95 3.28 -29.05
CA ASP A 71 6.07 4.73 -29.22
C ASP A 71 5.92 5.47 -27.88
N ALA A 72 4.96 5.09 -27.04
CA ALA A 72 4.79 5.66 -25.72
C ALA A 72 6.00 5.39 -24.81
N PHE A 73 6.49 4.14 -24.77
CA PHE A 73 7.63 3.77 -23.94
C PHE A 73 8.90 4.54 -24.33
N ILE A 74 9.25 4.53 -25.62
CA ILE A 74 10.43 5.21 -26.14
C ILE A 74 10.27 6.72 -26.01
N GLY A 75 9.10 7.27 -26.35
CA GLY A 75 8.82 8.71 -26.27
C GLY A 75 8.94 9.24 -24.83
N LEU A 76 8.39 8.53 -23.84
CA LEU A 76 8.54 8.87 -22.43
C LEU A 76 10.00 8.80 -21.99
N PHE A 77 10.74 7.77 -22.42
CA PHE A 77 12.16 7.63 -22.10
C PHE A 77 12.98 8.79 -22.67
N GLN A 78 12.76 9.14 -23.95
CA GLN A 78 13.43 10.25 -24.62
C GLN A 78 13.08 11.62 -24.05
N LYS A 79 11.81 11.83 -23.67
CA LYS A 79 11.37 13.08 -23.02
C LYS A 79 11.99 13.23 -21.63
N ALA A 80 12.05 12.14 -20.86
CA ALA A 80 12.55 12.18 -19.49
C ALA A 80 14.07 12.32 -19.41
N TYR A 81 14.83 11.67 -20.30
CA TYR A 81 16.29 11.60 -20.25
C TYR A 81 17.02 12.95 -20.07
N PRO A 82 16.78 13.99 -20.90
CA PRO A 82 17.55 15.24 -20.83
C PRO A 82 17.30 16.03 -19.54
N VAL A 83 16.14 15.84 -18.92
CA VAL A 83 15.72 16.58 -17.73
C VAL A 83 15.85 15.75 -16.45
N MET A 84 16.11 14.45 -16.54
CA MET A 84 16.05 13.51 -15.41
C MET A 84 16.97 13.93 -14.27
N GLY A 85 18.17 14.40 -14.58
CA GLY A 85 19.15 14.82 -13.56
C GLY A 85 18.70 16.03 -12.76
N ALA A 86 18.10 17.02 -13.43
CA ALA A 86 17.54 18.19 -12.77
C ALA A 86 16.25 17.83 -12.01
N MET A 87 15.38 17.00 -12.60
CA MET A 87 14.13 16.58 -11.97
C MET A 87 14.37 15.82 -10.67
N MET A 88 15.39 14.96 -10.59
CA MET A 88 15.74 14.23 -9.36
C MET A 88 16.15 15.14 -8.19
N GLN A 89 16.37 16.45 -8.43
CA GLN A 89 16.59 17.44 -7.37
C GLN A 89 15.27 17.98 -6.79
N SER A 90 14.13 17.71 -7.43
CA SER A 90 12.79 18.14 -7.00
C SER A 90 11.87 16.95 -6.75
N LEU A 91 11.36 16.85 -5.52
CA LEU A 91 10.38 15.81 -5.16
C LEU A 91 9.13 15.88 -6.04
N TYR A 92 8.68 17.09 -6.35
CA TYR A 92 7.49 17.33 -7.16
C TYR A 92 7.72 16.91 -8.61
N GLU A 93 8.76 17.42 -9.27
CA GLU A 93 9.00 17.12 -10.69
C GLU A 93 9.22 15.62 -10.93
N THR A 94 10.01 14.98 -10.06
CA THR A 94 10.24 13.53 -10.13
C THR A 94 8.96 12.75 -9.90
N GLY A 95 8.20 13.09 -8.85
CA GLY A 95 6.95 12.40 -8.53
C GLY A 95 5.88 12.55 -9.59
N HIS A 96 5.74 13.76 -10.16
CA HIS A 96 4.82 14.06 -11.25
C HIS A 96 5.17 13.26 -12.50
N LEU A 97 6.43 13.27 -12.94
CA LEU A 97 6.88 12.46 -14.08
C LEU A 97 6.61 10.98 -13.86
N LEU A 98 6.99 10.43 -12.70
CA LEU A 98 6.78 9.02 -12.41
C LEU A 98 5.29 8.66 -12.41
N SER A 99 4.43 9.59 -11.96
CA SER A 99 2.97 9.43 -12.03
C SER A 99 2.47 9.41 -13.48
N GLU A 100 2.93 10.33 -14.34
CA GLU A 100 2.59 10.37 -15.77
C GLU A 100 3.04 9.07 -16.49
N VAL A 101 4.29 8.67 -16.29
CA VAL A 101 4.86 7.45 -16.88
C VAL A 101 4.11 6.22 -16.39
N ARG A 102 3.83 6.12 -15.09
CA ARG A 102 3.04 5.02 -14.52
C ARG A 102 1.65 4.98 -15.15
N LYS A 103 0.97 6.12 -15.28
CA LYS A 103 -0.36 6.17 -15.90
C LYS A 103 -0.34 5.66 -17.34
N ALA A 104 0.69 6.01 -18.11
CA ALA A 104 0.84 5.58 -19.49
C ALA A 104 1.21 4.09 -19.63
N LEU A 105 2.10 3.56 -18.78
CA LEU A 105 2.71 2.24 -18.94
C LEU A 105 2.13 1.14 -18.04
N LYS A 106 1.33 1.50 -17.02
CA LYS A 106 0.67 0.54 -16.12
C LYS A 106 -0.29 -0.41 -16.84
N PRO A 107 -1.08 0.00 -17.84
CA PRO A 107 -1.95 -0.93 -18.56
C PRO A 107 -1.18 -2.09 -19.21
N GLN A 108 0.02 -1.81 -19.73
CA GLN A 108 0.89 -2.83 -20.35
C GLN A 108 1.89 -3.48 -19.38
N LYS A 109 1.90 -3.07 -18.10
CA LYS A 109 2.86 -3.52 -17.08
C LYS A 109 4.31 -3.32 -17.54
N LEU A 110 4.64 -2.11 -18.00
CA LEU A 110 5.99 -1.75 -18.45
C LEU A 110 6.65 -0.68 -17.58
N PHE A 111 6.04 -0.31 -16.46
CA PHE A 111 6.53 0.80 -15.63
C PHE A 111 7.86 0.48 -14.94
N LEU A 112 7.97 -0.71 -14.34
CA LEU A 112 9.22 -1.15 -13.70
C LEU A 112 10.30 -1.40 -14.74
N THR A 113 9.92 -1.96 -15.88
CA THR A 113 10.85 -2.09 -17.01
C THR A 113 11.38 -0.73 -17.42
N TRP A 114 10.52 0.28 -17.58
CA TRP A 114 10.94 1.64 -17.90
C TRP A 114 11.91 2.22 -16.86
N ILE A 115 11.60 2.09 -15.56
CA ILE A 115 12.50 2.53 -14.48
C ILE A 115 13.88 1.86 -14.57
N ARG A 116 13.94 0.58 -14.92
CA ARG A 116 15.22 -0.13 -15.07
C ARG A 116 16.06 0.45 -16.22
N TYR A 117 15.42 0.88 -17.31
CA TYR A 117 16.10 1.55 -18.42
C TYR A 117 16.61 2.94 -18.04
N THR A 118 15.93 3.65 -17.15
CA THR A 118 16.39 4.97 -16.67
C THR A 118 17.53 4.88 -15.66
N GLY A 119 17.68 3.73 -14.99
CA GLY A 119 18.66 3.54 -13.92
C GLY A 119 18.23 4.15 -12.59
N ILE A 120 16.98 4.63 -12.47
CA ILE A 120 16.44 5.10 -11.19
C ILE A 120 16.23 3.88 -10.28
N PRO A 121 16.74 3.87 -9.02
CA PRO A 121 16.48 2.78 -8.10
C PRO A 121 14.97 2.62 -7.85
N GLU A 122 14.47 1.38 -7.91
CA GLU A 122 13.04 1.09 -7.79
C GLU A 122 12.43 1.61 -6.48
N ARG A 123 13.16 1.44 -5.36
CA ARG A 123 12.75 1.96 -4.05
C ARG A 123 12.61 3.48 -4.08
N THR A 124 13.55 4.18 -4.71
CA THR A 124 13.53 5.63 -4.88
C THR A 124 12.32 6.04 -5.72
N ALA A 125 12.10 5.40 -6.88
CA ALA A 125 10.95 5.71 -7.72
C ALA A 125 9.62 5.58 -6.96
N TYR A 126 9.41 4.48 -6.23
CA TYR A 126 8.19 4.30 -5.45
C TYR A 126 8.04 5.27 -4.27
N ASN A 127 9.15 5.67 -3.64
CA ASN A 127 9.11 6.65 -2.58
C ASN A 127 8.61 8.02 -3.09
N TYR A 128 9.19 8.50 -4.19
CA TYR A 128 8.81 9.78 -4.80
C TYR A 128 7.36 9.74 -5.31
N LEU A 129 7.01 8.66 -5.99
CA LEU A 129 5.65 8.45 -6.48
C LEU A 129 4.63 8.44 -5.33
N ARG A 130 4.91 7.71 -4.23
CA ARG A 130 4.01 7.65 -3.06
C ARG A 130 3.80 9.01 -2.43
N VAL A 131 4.86 9.81 -2.31
CA VAL A 131 4.74 11.18 -1.78
C VAL A 131 3.93 12.05 -2.73
N TYR A 132 4.20 11.99 -4.03
CA TYR A 132 3.40 12.74 -5.01
C TYR A 132 1.93 12.31 -5.01
N GLU A 133 1.61 11.02 -4.92
CA GLU A 133 0.23 10.52 -4.84
C GLU A 133 -0.49 11.00 -3.56
N GLY A 134 0.24 11.26 -2.47
CA GLY A 134 -0.33 11.75 -1.22
C GLY A 134 -0.52 13.27 -1.15
N PHE A 135 0.41 14.04 -1.70
CA PHE A 135 0.44 15.50 -1.56
C PHE A 135 0.12 16.26 -2.85
N GLY A 136 0.32 15.64 -4.01
CA GLY A 136 0.07 16.21 -5.33
C GLY A 136 0.68 17.61 -5.49
N GLU A 137 -0.17 18.55 -5.93
CA GLU A 137 0.19 19.94 -6.18
C GLU A 137 0.62 20.73 -4.93
N GLN A 138 0.37 20.21 -3.72
CA GLN A 138 0.80 20.87 -2.47
C GLN A 138 2.26 20.55 -2.13
N LEU A 139 2.86 19.56 -2.79
CA LEU A 139 4.20 19.08 -2.49
C LEU A 139 5.30 20.16 -2.57
N PRO A 140 5.29 21.13 -3.51
CA PRO A 140 6.28 22.20 -3.52
C PRO A 140 6.32 23.01 -2.22
N GLN A 141 5.15 23.28 -1.61
CA GLN A 141 5.04 24.03 -0.35
C GLN A 141 5.58 23.24 0.85
N LEU A 142 5.40 21.92 0.82
CA LEU A 142 5.78 21.01 1.90
C LEU A 142 7.17 20.39 1.72
N SER A 143 7.85 20.68 0.61
CA SER A 143 9.13 20.08 0.21
C SER A 143 10.25 20.27 1.23
N HIS A 144 10.21 21.38 1.98
CA HIS A 144 11.16 21.72 3.03
C HIS A 144 11.18 20.72 4.20
N LEU A 145 10.11 19.94 4.40
CA LEU A 145 10.04 18.88 5.41
C LEU A 145 10.92 17.66 5.05
N GLY A 146 11.33 17.56 3.78
CA GLY A 146 12.16 16.48 3.26
C GLY A 146 11.40 15.16 3.06
N ILE A 147 11.97 14.31 2.19
CA ILE A 147 11.32 13.09 1.71
C ILE A 147 10.94 12.11 2.83
N LYS A 148 11.77 11.97 3.88
CA LYS A 148 11.54 11.03 4.98
C LYS A 148 10.25 11.35 5.75
N ARG A 149 10.07 12.62 6.13
CA ARG A 149 8.88 13.06 6.87
C ARG A 149 7.63 12.96 6.01
N LEU A 150 7.72 13.37 4.74
CA LEU A 150 6.61 13.28 3.79
C LEU A 150 6.22 11.82 3.52
N LEU A 151 7.18 10.90 3.41
CA LEU A 151 6.91 9.47 3.30
C LEU A 151 6.16 8.91 4.51
N ILE A 152 6.58 9.29 5.72
CA ILE A 152 5.89 8.91 6.95
C ILE A 152 4.47 9.47 6.94
N ALA A 153 4.30 10.76 6.63
CA ALA A 153 3.02 11.43 6.60
C ALA A 153 2.07 10.86 5.52
N SER A 154 2.57 10.43 4.36
CA SER A 154 1.78 9.80 3.29
C SER A 154 1.02 8.54 3.71
N ARG A 155 1.35 7.98 4.87
CA ARG A 155 0.64 6.84 5.48
C ARG A 155 -0.67 7.26 6.17
N ILE A 156 -0.88 8.55 6.39
CA ILE A 156 -2.07 9.12 7.00
C ILE A 156 -3.11 9.42 5.90
N PRO A 157 -4.38 9.00 6.04
CA PRO A 157 -5.45 9.46 5.15
C PRO A 157 -5.64 10.97 5.27
N ASN A 158 -5.79 11.66 4.14
CA ASN A 158 -5.73 13.13 4.05
C ASN A 158 -4.40 13.68 4.58
N CYS A 159 -3.29 13.05 4.22
CA CYS A 159 -1.96 13.44 4.70
C CYS A 159 -1.61 14.90 4.39
N ALA A 160 -2.08 15.44 3.26
CA ALA A 160 -1.80 16.80 2.87
C ALA A 160 -2.39 17.83 3.87
N GLU A 161 -3.69 17.70 4.17
CA GLU A 161 -4.38 18.50 5.20
C GLU A 161 -3.72 18.32 6.57
N TYR A 162 -3.44 17.08 6.98
CA TYR A 162 -2.82 16.80 8.28
C TYR A 162 -1.44 17.47 8.41
N VAL A 163 -0.62 17.44 7.36
CA VAL A 163 0.71 18.04 7.40
C VAL A 163 0.60 19.56 7.46
N GLN A 164 -0.31 20.17 6.70
CA GLN A 164 -0.55 21.61 6.75
C GLN A 164 -0.99 22.06 8.15
N ASP A 165 -1.89 21.32 8.80
CA ASP A 165 -2.39 21.64 10.15
C ASP A 165 -1.34 21.44 11.25
N ASN A 166 -0.27 20.67 10.99
CA ASN A 166 0.71 20.25 12.00
C ASN A 166 2.16 20.52 11.56
N GLU A 167 2.38 21.45 10.63
CA GLU A 167 3.66 21.64 9.95
C GLU A 167 4.81 21.93 10.92
N GLU A 168 4.60 22.83 11.88
CA GLU A 168 5.62 23.21 12.88
C GLU A 168 6.04 22.02 13.76
N MET A 169 5.07 21.22 14.24
CA MET A 169 5.35 20.01 15.01
C MET A 169 6.14 19.02 14.16
N ILE A 170 5.70 18.80 12.92
CA ILE A 170 6.36 17.87 12.01
C ILE A 170 7.76 18.35 11.65
N ALA A 171 8.02 19.66 11.55
CA ALA A 171 9.36 20.16 11.24
C ALA A 171 10.34 19.97 12.41
N THR A 172 9.86 20.14 13.65
CA THR A 172 10.69 20.14 14.86
C THR A 172 10.92 18.76 15.49
N GLU A 173 9.93 17.87 15.48
CA GLU A 173 10.04 16.57 16.14
C GLU A 173 11.08 15.66 15.47
N PRO A 174 11.78 14.77 16.18
CA PRO A 174 12.58 13.71 15.55
C PRO A 174 11.73 12.83 14.63
N ALA A 175 12.24 12.47 13.45
CA ALA A 175 11.48 11.71 12.46
C ALA A 175 10.98 10.34 12.99
N GLU A 176 11.71 9.74 13.92
CA GLU A 176 11.34 8.47 14.57
C GLU A 176 10.14 8.63 15.50
N GLU A 177 10.08 9.72 16.26
CA GLU A 177 8.94 10.02 17.14
C GLU A 177 7.69 10.31 16.31
N PHE A 178 7.84 11.09 15.24
CA PHE A 178 6.77 11.31 14.28
C PHE A 178 6.26 9.99 13.67
N GLU A 179 7.17 9.08 13.29
CA GLU A 179 6.77 7.77 12.76
C GLU A 179 5.98 6.93 13.80
N LYS A 180 6.39 6.93 15.07
CA LYS A 180 5.64 6.26 16.15
C LYS A 180 4.24 6.85 16.32
N GLN A 181 4.10 8.17 16.23
CA GLN A 181 2.79 8.84 16.27
C GLN A 181 1.90 8.40 15.11
N VAL A 182 2.42 8.41 13.89
CA VAL A 182 1.68 7.97 12.69
C VAL A 182 1.22 6.51 12.82
N ARG A 183 2.11 5.61 13.26
CA ARG A 183 1.75 4.20 13.50
C ARG A 183 0.64 4.07 14.55
N THR A 184 0.68 4.87 15.61
CA THR A 184 -0.36 4.90 16.64
C THR A 184 -1.70 5.41 16.09
N LEU A 185 -1.69 6.43 15.23
CA LEU A 185 -2.90 6.95 14.56
C LEU A 185 -3.53 5.90 13.64
N GLN A 186 -2.71 5.14 12.91
CA GLN A 186 -3.18 4.03 12.08
C GLN A 186 -3.80 2.90 12.93
N ALA A 187 -3.11 2.44 13.97
CA ALA A 187 -3.60 1.38 14.86
C ALA A 187 -4.90 1.76 15.59
N LYS A 188 -5.04 3.02 16.03
CA LYS A 188 -6.30 3.53 16.62
C LYS A 188 -7.46 3.49 15.62
N ARG A 189 -7.20 3.66 14.32
CA ARG A 189 -8.21 3.57 13.26
C ARG A 189 -8.58 2.13 12.89
N GLU A 190 -7.62 1.21 12.85
CA GLU A 190 -7.91 -0.21 12.61
C GLU A 190 -8.84 -0.77 13.69
N LYS A 191 -8.64 -0.38 14.96
CA LYS A 191 -9.56 -0.74 16.05
C LYS A 191 -10.98 -0.17 15.89
N LYS A 192 -11.14 0.97 15.19
CA LYS A 192 -12.46 1.55 14.89
C LYS A 192 -13.15 0.90 13.68
N LYS A 193 -12.38 0.40 12.69
CA LYS A 193 -12.92 -0.26 11.49
C LYS A 193 -13.07 -1.78 11.64
N GLY A 194 -12.39 -2.40 12.61
CA GLY A 194 -12.31 -3.86 12.82
C GLY A 194 -13.11 -4.40 14.01
N GLY A 195 -14.23 -3.76 14.37
CA GLY A 195 -15.12 -4.28 15.41
C GLY A 195 -16.55 -4.28 14.91
N ARG A 196 -17.02 -5.40 14.33
CA ARG A 196 -18.46 -5.65 14.22
C ARG A 196 -18.96 -5.66 15.67
N LYS A 197 -19.53 -4.53 16.16
CA LYS A 197 -20.16 -4.49 17.48
C LYS A 197 -21.08 -5.71 17.54
N PRO A 198 -20.86 -6.67 18.46
CA PRO A 198 -21.72 -7.84 18.52
C PRO A 198 -23.15 -7.32 18.72
N LYS A 199 -24.06 -7.64 17.79
CA LYS A 199 -25.48 -7.36 17.96
C LYS A 199 -25.96 -8.24 19.11
N PHE A 200 -25.94 -7.70 20.32
CA PHE A 200 -26.63 -8.31 21.45
C PHE A 200 -28.05 -7.77 21.50
N VAL A 201 -28.98 -8.63 21.92
CA VAL A 201 -30.36 -8.25 22.24
C VAL A 201 -30.49 -8.34 23.75
N GLU A 202 -31.04 -7.30 24.36
CA GLU A 202 -31.29 -7.29 25.79
C GLU A 202 -32.67 -7.89 26.05
N VAL A 203 -32.71 -8.99 26.81
CA VAL A 203 -33.94 -9.71 27.14
C VAL A 203 -33.96 -9.92 28.65
N GLY A 204 -34.94 -9.32 29.34
CA GLY A 204 -35.11 -9.48 30.78
C GLY A 204 -33.90 -9.09 31.63
N GLY A 205 -33.15 -8.06 31.21
CA GLY A 205 -31.92 -7.59 31.88
C GLY A 205 -30.68 -8.46 31.63
N CYS A 206 -30.75 -9.43 30.71
CA CYS A 206 -29.61 -10.25 30.27
C CYS A 206 -29.20 -9.87 28.85
N LYS A 207 -27.91 -9.95 28.55
CA LYS A 207 -27.39 -9.71 27.20
C LYS A 207 -27.28 -11.04 26.46
N VAL A 208 -28.06 -11.18 25.38
CA VAL A 208 -28.11 -12.40 24.58
C VAL A 208 -27.47 -12.13 23.21
N ARG A 209 -26.55 -13.00 22.78
CA ARG A 209 -25.98 -12.94 21.42
C ARG A 209 -25.79 -14.32 20.81
N PRO A 210 -26.00 -14.48 19.49
CA PRO A 210 -25.55 -15.68 18.80
C PRO A 210 -24.01 -15.69 18.76
N SER A 211 -23.44 -16.87 18.96
CA SER A 211 -22.03 -17.14 18.68
C SER A 211 -21.77 -17.03 17.17
N GLY A 212 -20.54 -16.70 16.79
CA GLY A 212 -20.17 -16.46 15.38
C GLY A 212 -20.36 -17.66 14.45
N ASP A 213 -20.49 -18.86 15.01
CA ASP A 213 -20.76 -20.13 14.34
C ASP A 213 -22.27 -20.43 14.16
N GLY A 214 -23.16 -19.59 14.71
CA GLY A 214 -24.62 -19.75 14.61
C GLY A 214 -25.22 -20.93 15.37
N THR A 215 -24.39 -21.73 16.06
CA THR A 215 -24.81 -22.96 16.75
C THR A 215 -24.94 -22.80 18.26
N LYS A 216 -24.46 -21.68 18.82
CA LYS A 216 -24.52 -21.40 20.26
C LYS A 216 -25.13 -20.04 20.52
N ILE A 217 -25.82 -19.93 21.64
CA ILE A 217 -26.30 -18.66 22.19
C ILE A 217 -25.50 -18.39 23.45
N LEU A 218 -24.89 -17.21 23.53
CA LEU A 218 -24.20 -16.71 24.71
C LEU A 218 -25.15 -15.78 25.46
N ILE A 219 -25.37 -16.06 26.74
CA ILE A 219 -26.18 -15.24 27.64
C ILE A 219 -25.27 -14.74 28.76
N GLU A 220 -25.07 -13.43 28.82
CA GLU A 220 -24.24 -12.75 29.82
C GLU A 220 -25.15 -12.08 30.88
N GLY A 221 -24.73 -12.11 32.15
CA GLY A 221 -25.46 -11.50 33.28
C GLY A 221 -26.40 -12.43 34.05
N LEU A 222 -26.30 -13.75 33.87
CA LEU A 222 -27.11 -14.72 34.61
C LEU A 222 -26.52 -15.04 35.99
N THR A 223 -27.38 -15.13 36.99
CA THR A 223 -27.04 -15.74 38.28
C THR A 223 -27.09 -17.27 38.16
N ALA A 224 -26.31 -17.97 39.00
CA ALA A 224 -26.26 -19.44 38.97
C ALA A 224 -27.64 -20.12 39.15
N LYS A 225 -28.55 -19.47 39.89
CA LYS A 225 -29.93 -19.94 40.07
C LYS A 225 -30.73 -19.85 38.76
N ARG A 226 -30.73 -18.68 38.10
CA ARG A 226 -31.41 -18.48 36.81
C ARG A 226 -30.81 -19.33 35.69
N GLN A 227 -29.50 -19.60 35.75
CA GLN A 227 -28.85 -20.48 34.78
C GLN A 227 -29.41 -21.91 34.82
N LYS A 228 -29.67 -22.45 36.02
CA LYS A 228 -30.29 -23.78 36.18
C LYS A 228 -31.73 -23.80 35.66
N GLU A 229 -32.53 -22.80 36.03
CA GLU A 229 -33.92 -22.66 35.59
C GLU A 229 -34.04 -22.58 34.05
N ILE A 230 -33.17 -21.80 33.41
CA ILE A 230 -33.13 -21.69 31.93
C ILE A 230 -32.71 -23.01 31.29
N LEU A 231 -31.71 -23.70 31.83
CA LEU A 231 -31.26 -24.98 31.30
C LEU A 231 -32.33 -26.07 31.40
N GLU A 232 -33.07 -26.12 32.51
CA GLU A 232 -34.21 -27.03 32.67
C GLU A 232 -35.34 -26.70 31.70
N GLY A 233 -35.73 -25.42 31.59
CA GLY A 233 -36.75 -24.99 30.62
C GLY A 233 -36.39 -25.28 29.16
N ILE A 234 -35.10 -25.11 28.77
CA ILE A 234 -34.63 -25.48 27.43
C ILE A 234 -34.68 -27.00 27.22
N LYS A 235 -34.29 -27.80 28.21
CA LYS A 235 -34.39 -29.26 28.12
C LYS A 235 -35.82 -29.72 27.92
N ASP A 236 -36.77 -29.13 28.64
CA ASP A 236 -38.20 -29.43 28.52
C ASP A 236 -38.80 -29.02 27.17
N LEU A 237 -38.33 -27.89 26.61
CA LEU A 237 -38.73 -27.46 25.26
C LEU A 237 -38.19 -28.39 24.17
N LEU A 238 -36.93 -28.83 24.30
CA LEU A 238 -36.28 -29.70 23.33
C LEU A 238 -36.76 -31.16 23.41
N SER A 239 -37.25 -31.61 24.56
CA SER A 239 -37.85 -32.93 24.71
C SER A 239 -39.26 -32.98 24.10
N LYS A 240 -40.03 -31.88 24.18
CA LYS A 240 -41.35 -31.76 23.55
C LYS A 240 -41.31 -31.61 22.03
N SER A 241 -40.19 -31.16 21.45
CA SER A 241 -40.06 -31.00 20.00
C SER A 241 -39.62 -32.26 19.25
N LYS A 242 -39.58 -33.42 19.94
CA LYS A 242 -39.20 -34.73 19.37
C LYS A 242 -40.39 -35.69 19.19
N GLU A 243 -41.60 -35.25 19.52
CA GLU A 243 -42.87 -35.87 19.11
C GLU A 243 -43.39 -35.17 17.84
#